data_AF-A0A6I2R804-F1
#
_entry.id   AF-A0A6I2R804-F1
#
_cell.length_a   1.000
_cell.length_b   1.000
_cell.length_c   1.000
_cell.angle_alpha   90.00
_cell.angle_beta   90.00
_cell.angle_gamma   90.00
#
_symmetry.space_group_name_H-M   'P 1'
#
loop_
_entity.id
_entity.type
_entity.pdbx_description
1 polymer ?
#
loop_
_entity_poly.entity_id
_entity_poly.type
_entity_poly.pdbx_seq_one_letter_code
_entity_poly.pdbx_strand_id
1 'polypeptide(L)'
;MTHVSFEEYEAAKAEIIGGVHYKEKSTLEGNVIRKTYATEENGTFYEVNDGGRIEFWSDKHPDSRIYDENERAGLPENVGAVPGYGDLLAEKIRETADFAKLKPFEKFVLDNGYLYDSSDALKAGYDRAWKAQHGITLTEEEFAAEVMSRGKLVDASGLYEAVMEHVNAGRLTAGDVMQYAHYRWCVNRPEAVIAYQVGREKWAVNNCSEEITEEAARIEVCEEFGFEASRVKIIGTPYYDATDWNFIRFNCSGRAWLMKNGEIYQVYE
;
A
#
# COMPACT_ATOMS: atom_id res chain seq x y z
N MET A 1 20.11 -27.93 -21.86
CA MET A 1 19.24 -26.88 -21.28
C MET A 1 17.84 -27.43 -21.27
N THR A 2 17.30 -27.60 -20.06
CA THR A 2 15.95 -28.12 -19.86
C THR A 2 15.03 -26.94 -19.58
N HIS A 3 13.94 -26.83 -20.34
CA HIS A 3 12.88 -25.87 -20.06
C HIS A 3 12.03 -26.41 -18.91
N VAL A 4 11.77 -25.59 -17.90
CA VAL A 4 11.11 -25.99 -16.64
C VAL A 4 10.02 -25.00 -16.27
N SER A 5 9.09 -25.45 -15.43
CA SER A 5 7.99 -24.59 -14.97
C SER A 5 8.47 -23.52 -13.99
N PHE A 6 7.64 -22.51 -13.77
CA PHE A 6 7.87 -21.50 -12.72
C PHE A 6 8.00 -22.14 -11.33
N GLU A 7 7.16 -23.14 -11.03
CA GLU A 7 7.22 -23.87 -9.75
C GLU A 7 8.57 -24.57 -9.54
N GLU A 8 9.13 -25.15 -10.60
CA GLU A 8 10.44 -25.80 -10.56
C GLU A 8 11.59 -24.79 -10.38
N TYR A 9 11.47 -23.61 -10.97
CA TYR A 9 12.40 -22.50 -10.76
C TYR A 9 12.37 -22.00 -9.31
N GLU A 10 11.18 -21.72 -8.77
CA GLU A 10 11.02 -21.24 -7.39
C GLU A 10 11.48 -22.29 -6.37
N ALA A 11 11.16 -23.57 -6.58
CA ALA A 11 11.63 -24.65 -5.74
C ALA A 11 13.16 -24.74 -5.72
N ALA A 12 13.80 -24.62 -6.89
CA ALA A 12 15.26 -24.65 -7.00
C ALA A 12 15.93 -23.44 -6.32
N LYS A 13 15.31 -22.27 -6.39
CA LYS A 13 15.80 -21.07 -5.73
C LYS A 13 15.63 -21.17 -4.21
N ALA A 14 14.46 -21.58 -3.75
CA ALA A 14 14.14 -21.79 -2.33
C ALA A 14 15.02 -22.86 -1.67
N GLU A 15 15.44 -23.88 -2.41
CA GLU A 15 16.38 -24.91 -1.90
C GLU A 15 17.74 -24.33 -1.46
N ILE A 16 18.16 -23.23 -2.08
CA ILE A 16 19.41 -22.55 -1.76
C ILE A 16 19.17 -21.45 -0.74
N ILE A 17 18.28 -20.50 -1.04
CA ILE A 17 18.14 -19.26 -0.24
C ILE A 17 16.96 -19.26 0.73
N GLY A 18 16.11 -20.29 0.71
CA GLY A 18 14.91 -20.36 1.53
C GLY A 18 15.24 -20.46 3.02
N GLY A 19 14.84 -19.42 3.77
CA GLY A 19 14.97 -19.41 5.23
C GLY A 19 16.41 -19.20 5.76
N VAL A 20 17.36 -18.85 4.89
CA VAL A 20 18.77 -18.62 5.26
C VAL A 20 19.25 -17.22 4.85
N HIS A 21 20.25 -16.70 5.55
CA HIS A 21 20.87 -15.44 5.17
C HIS A 21 21.74 -15.64 3.92
N TYR A 22 21.64 -14.72 2.96
CA TYR A 22 22.39 -14.77 1.70
C TYR A 22 22.94 -13.40 1.32
N LYS A 23 24.04 -13.41 0.56
CA LYS A 23 24.61 -12.23 -0.09
C LYS A 23 24.24 -12.25 -1.56
N GLU A 24 23.48 -11.26 -1.98
CA GLU A 24 23.15 -11.06 -3.39
C GLU A 24 24.20 -10.17 -4.07
N LYS A 25 24.59 -10.56 -5.28
CA LYS A 25 25.32 -9.71 -6.22
C LYS A 25 24.53 -9.66 -7.52
N SER A 26 24.37 -8.46 -8.07
CA SER A 26 23.70 -8.24 -9.34
C SER A 26 24.62 -7.43 -10.26
N THR A 27 24.77 -7.88 -11.51
CA THR A 27 25.48 -7.15 -12.57
C THR A 27 24.60 -7.04 -13.80
N LEU A 28 24.62 -5.86 -14.41
CA LEU A 28 23.93 -5.57 -15.67
C LEU A 28 24.96 -5.48 -16.79
N GLU A 29 24.83 -6.33 -17.80
CA GLU A 29 25.67 -6.30 -19.01
C GLU A 29 24.77 -6.20 -20.25
N GLY A 30 24.66 -4.99 -20.80
CA GLY A 30 23.67 -4.70 -21.84
C GLY A 30 22.24 -4.78 -21.29
N ASN A 31 21.41 -5.64 -21.87
CA ASN A 31 20.03 -5.91 -21.42
C ASN A 31 19.93 -7.17 -20.55
N VAL A 32 21.06 -7.80 -20.22
CA VAL A 32 21.09 -9.06 -19.47
C VAL A 32 21.45 -8.76 -18.02
N ILE A 33 20.59 -9.21 -17.11
CA ILE A 33 20.81 -9.11 -15.66
C ILE A 33 21.36 -10.45 -15.18
N ARG A 34 22.52 -10.45 -14.51
CA ARG A 34 23.05 -11.62 -13.83
C ARG A 34 22.97 -11.42 -12.34
N LYS A 35 22.34 -12.36 -11.64
CA LYS A 35 22.31 -12.36 -10.18
C LYS A 35 22.96 -13.62 -9.62
N THR A 36 23.59 -13.45 -8.46
CA THR A 36 24.23 -14.52 -7.71
C THR A 36 23.84 -14.38 -6.26
N TYR A 37 23.32 -15.45 -5.69
CA TYR A 37 22.88 -15.52 -4.32
C TYR A 37 23.74 -16.52 -3.57
N ALA A 38 24.70 -16.03 -2.80
CA ALA A 38 25.63 -16.87 -2.05
C ALA A 38 25.17 -17.03 -0.60
N THR A 39 24.99 -18.26 -0.16
CA THR A 39 24.72 -18.62 1.24
C THR A 39 25.97 -19.24 1.86
N GLU A 40 26.09 -19.21 3.19
CA GLU A 40 27.20 -19.88 3.88
C GLU A 40 27.02 -21.41 3.96
N GLU A 41 25.77 -21.88 3.95
CA GLU A 41 25.44 -23.28 4.27
C GLU A 41 24.88 -24.08 3.07
N ASN A 42 24.11 -23.44 2.18
CA ASN A 42 23.35 -24.11 1.12
C ASN A 42 23.97 -23.95 -0.27
N GLY A 43 25.11 -23.27 -0.38
CA GLY A 43 25.79 -22.97 -1.63
C GLY A 43 25.25 -21.71 -2.32
N THR A 44 25.45 -21.65 -3.63
CA THR A 44 25.18 -20.49 -4.46
C THR A 44 24.11 -20.79 -5.50
N PHE A 45 23.17 -19.87 -5.67
CA PHE A 45 22.20 -19.86 -6.76
C PHE A 45 22.59 -18.79 -7.77
N TYR A 46 22.50 -19.14 -9.06
CA TYR A 46 22.86 -18.27 -10.17
C TYR A 46 21.66 -18.12 -11.09
N GLU A 47 21.38 -16.89 -11.51
CA GLU A 47 20.39 -16.63 -12.55
C GLU A 47 20.86 -15.57 -13.54
N VAL A 48 20.43 -15.73 -14.78
CA VAL A 48 20.67 -14.83 -15.89
C VAL A 48 19.31 -14.53 -16.52
N ASN A 49 18.85 -13.29 -16.42
CA ASN A 49 17.62 -12.83 -17.05
C ASN A 49 17.97 -12.08 -18.34
N ASP A 50 17.52 -12.61 -19.47
CA ASP A 50 17.61 -12.00 -20.79
C ASP A 50 16.20 -11.77 -21.34
N GLY A 51 15.62 -10.59 -21.07
CA GLY A 51 14.31 -10.20 -21.60
C GLY A 51 13.15 -11.09 -21.17
N GLY A 52 13.16 -11.59 -19.94
CA GLY A 52 12.16 -12.51 -19.39
C GLY A 52 12.51 -13.98 -19.55
N ARG A 53 13.52 -14.34 -20.35
CA ARG A 53 14.08 -15.69 -20.35
C ARG A 53 15.09 -15.81 -19.21
N ILE A 54 14.75 -16.57 -18.18
CA ILE A 54 15.57 -16.79 -16.99
C ILE A 54 16.29 -18.13 -17.13
N GLU A 55 17.60 -18.09 -17.30
CA GLU A 55 18.48 -19.25 -17.15
C GLU A 55 18.99 -19.31 -15.72
N PHE A 56 18.94 -20.48 -15.08
CA PHE A 56 19.36 -20.62 -13.69
C PHE A 56 20.00 -21.99 -13.39
N TRP A 57 20.87 -21.99 -12.38
CA TRP A 57 21.53 -23.19 -11.85
C TRP A 57 22.00 -22.93 -10.40
N SER A 58 22.44 -23.97 -9.72
CA SER A 58 22.99 -23.86 -8.36
C SER A 58 24.15 -24.82 -8.14
N ASP A 59 24.85 -24.65 -7.02
CA ASP A 59 25.91 -25.59 -6.62
C ASP A 59 25.37 -27.02 -6.37
N LYS A 60 24.08 -27.15 -6.01
CA LYS A 60 23.40 -28.44 -5.85
C LYS A 60 22.89 -29.01 -7.17
N HIS A 61 22.51 -28.13 -8.09
CA HIS A 61 21.99 -28.47 -9.41
C HIS A 61 22.75 -27.70 -10.49
N PRO A 62 23.94 -28.20 -10.88
CA PRO A 62 24.84 -27.49 -11.80
C PRO A 62 24.32 -27.47 -13.24
N ASP A 63 23.36 -28.33 -13.57
CA ASP A 63 22.73 -28.35 -14.88
C ASP A 63 21.83 -27.12 -15.06
N SER A 64 22.15 -26.34 -16.09
CA SER A 64 21.37 -25.16 -16.47
C SER A 64 19.95 -25.53 -16.89
N ARG A 65 19.00 -24.83 -16.27
CA ARG A 65 17.55 -24.88 -16.53
C ARG A 65 17.06 -23.51 -16.96
N ILE A 66 16.00 -23.49 -17.75
CA ILE A 66 15.43 -22.25 -18.29
C ILE A 66 13.96 -22.18 -17.94
N TYR A 67 13.54 -21.04 -17.43
CA TYR A 67 12.16 -20.63 -17.26
C TYR A 67 11.92 -19.38 -18.11
N ASP A 68 10.85 -19.33 -18.90
CA ASP A 68 10.48 -18.14 -19.67
C ASP A 68 9.33 -17.40 -18.97
N GLU A 69 9.64 -16.24 -18.40
CA GLU A 69 8.68 -15.34 -17.75
C GLU A 69 7.60 -14.86 -18.72
N ASN A 70 7.85 -14.85 -20.03
CA ASN A 70 6.85 -14.51 -21.04
C ASN A 70 5.86 -15.65 -21.30
N GLU A 71 6.13 -16.89 -20.88
CA GLU A 71 5.13 -17.97 -20.89
C GLU A 71 4.03 -17.73 -19.84
N ARG A 72 4.26 -16.86 -18.85
CA ARG A 72 3.22 -16.27 -17.99
C ARG A 72 2.23 -15.41 -18.79
N ALA A 73 2.69 -14.79 -19.89
CA ALA A 73 1.90 -13.87 -20.72
C ALA A 73 1.00 -14.55 -21.78
N GLY A 74 1.10 -15.88 -21.94
CA GLY A 74 0.28 -16.68 -22.86
C GLY A 74 -0.94 -17.36 -22.23
N LEU A 75 -1.17 -17.17 -20.93
CA LEU A 75 -2.31 -17.76 -20.23
C LEU A 75 -3.57 -16.90 -20.48
N PRO A 76 -4.73 -17.53 -20.75
CA PRO A 76 -5.96 -16.81 -21.02
C PRO A 76 -6.35 -15.91 -19.84
N GLU A 77 -6.68 -14.65 -20.12
CA GLU A 77 -7.34 -13.76 -19.17
C GLU A 77 -8.65 -14.43 -18.71
N ASN A 78 -8.74 -14.70 -17.40
CA ASN A 78 -9.85 -15.34 -16.67
C ASN A 78 -10.02 -16.86 -16.73
N VAL A 79 -9.09 -17.59 -16.10
CA VAL A 79 -9.40 -18.81 -15.34
C VAL A 79 -8.52 -18.84 -14.06
N GLY A 80 -9.07 -18.44 -12.91
CA GLY A 80 -8.45 -18.56 -11.57
C GLY A 80 -7.05 -17.96 -11.42
N ALA A 81 -6.94 -16.74 -10.90
CA ALA A 81 -5.67 -16.05 -10.69
C ALA A 81 -4.61 -16.99 -10.06
N VAL A 82 -3.49 -17.19 -10.76
CA VAL A 82 -2.30 -17.81 -10.17
C VAL A 82 -1.91 -16.93 -8.97
N PRO A 83 -1.88 -17.47 -7.73
CA PRO A 83 -1.62 -16.66 -6.55
C PRO A 83 -0.26 -15.97 -6.62
N GLY A 84 -0.19 -14.69 -6.26
CA GLY A 84 1.08 -13.97 -6.16
C GLY A 84 1.97 -14.53 -5.05
N TYR A 85 3.27 -14.19 -5.05
CA TYR A 85 4.21 -14.65 -4.00
C TYR A 85 3.68 -14.38 -2.58
N GLY A 86 3.11 -13.20 -2.34
CA GLY A 86 2.56 -12.85 -1.03
C GLY A 86 1.33 -13.68 -0.64
N ASP A 87 0.49 -14.10 -1.58
CA ASP A 87 -0.63 -15.02 -1.32
C ASP A 87 -0.14 -16.41 -0.91
N LEU A 88 0.82 -16.97 -1.65
CA LEU A 88 1.44 -18.26 -1.33
C LEU A 88 2.09 -18.25 0.04
N LEU A 89 2.79 -17.15 0.38
CA LEU A 89 3.39 -17.00 1.70
C LEU A 89 2.34 -16.84 2.80
N ALA A 90 1.25 -16.11 2.54
CA ALA A 90 0.15 -15.96 3.49
C ALA A 90 -0.53 -17.30 3.79
N GLU A 91 -0.76 -18.15 2.79
CA GLU A 91 -1.28 -19.51 2.96
C GLU A 91 -0.35 -20.35 3.84
N LYS A 92 0.95 -20.36 3.54
CA LYS A 92 1.94 -21.07 4.34
C LYS A 92 1.97 -20.61 5.80
N ILE A 93 1.82 -19.31 6.05
CA ILE A 93 1.72 -18.78 7.42
C ILE A 93 0.45 -19.28 8.09
N ARG A 94 -0.71 -19.27 7.41
CA ARG A 94 -1.97 -19.75 7.99
C ARG A 94 -1.93 -21.23 8.39
N GLU A 95 -1.18 -22.05 7.65
CA GLU A 95 -1.03 -23.48 7.94
C GLU A 95 -0.12 -23.77 9.14
N THR A 96 0.91 -22.94 9.35
CA THR A 96 2.04 -23.29 10.23
C THR A 96 2.20 -22.40 11.46
N ALA A 97 1.63 -21.20 11.45
CA ALA A 97 1.84 -20.21 12.50
C ALA A 97 0.89 -20.36 13.70
N ASP A 98 1.41 -20.08 14.89
CA ASP A 98 0.61 -19.82 16.09
C ASP A 98 0.08 -18.38 16.02
N PHE A 99 -1.21 -18.22 15.70
CA PHE A 99 -1.85 -16.90 15.57
C PHE A 99 -1.75 -16.02 16.83
N ALA A 100 -1.52 -16.61 18.01
CA ALA A 100 -1.32 -15.86 19.24
C ALA A 100 0.09 -15.22 19.34
N LYS A 101 1.04 -15.60 18.46
CA LYS A 101 2.45 -15.22 18.52
C LYS A 101 3.01 -14.75 17.18
N LEU A 102 2.14 -14.25 16.28
CA LEU A 102 2.55 -13.75 14.98
C LEU A 102 3.57 -12.63 15.11
N LYS A 103 4.65 -12.73 14.34
CA LYS A 103 5.64 -11.67 14.19
C LYS A 103 5.04 -10.53 13.34
N PRO A 104 5.54 -9.29 13.48
CA PRO A 104 5.05 -8.16 12.69
C PRO A 104 5.06 -8.38 11.17
N PHE A 105 6.11 -9.03 10.65
CA PHE A 105 6.18 -9.40 9.23
C PHE A 105 5.12 -10.41 8.83
N GLU A 106 4.91 -11.47 9.63
CA GLU A 106 3.89 -12.49 9.33
C GLU A 106 2.49 -11.87 9.34
N LYS A 107 2.20 -11.00 10.30
CA LYS A 107 0.95 -10.23 10.34
C LYS A 107 0.80 -9.36 9.09
N PHE A 108 1.85 -8.64 8.68
CA PHE A 108 1.82 -7.84 7.46
C PHE A 108 1.51 -8.68 6.22
N VAL A 109 2.13 -9.85 6.08
CA VAL A 109 1.88 -10.77 4.96
C VAL A 109 0.44 -11.28 4.98
N LEU A 110 -0.10 -11.63 6.15
CA LEU A 110 -1.49 -12.07 6.26
C LEU A 110 -2.49 -10.97 5.87
N ASP A 111 -2.21 -9.73 6.25
CA ASP A 111 -3.09 -8.58 6.03
C ASP A 111 -2.95 -7.97 4.62
N ASN A 112 -1.78 -8.06 3.99
CA ASN A 112 -1.44 -7.33 2.76
C ASN A 112 -0.72 -8.15 1.68
N GLY A 113 -0.43 -9.43 1.92
CA GLY A 113 0.36 -10.27 1.01
C GLY A 113 -0.20 -10.35 -0.41
N TYR A 114 -1.52 -10.38 -0.53
CA TYR A 114 -2.25 -10.44 -1.81
C TYR A 114 -1.98 -9.28 -2.79
N LEU A 115 -1.34 -8.20 -2.32
CA LEU A 115 -0.99 -7.05 -3.16
C LEU A 115 0.34 -7.25 -3.91
N TYR A 116 1.09 -8.29 -3.57
CA TYR A 116 2.50 -8.41 -3.95
C TYR A 116 2.79 -9.73 -4.66
N ASP A 117 3.00 -9.63 -5.97
CA ASP A 117 3.34 -10.76 -6.83
C ASP A 117 4.75 -11.31 -6.59
N SER A 118 5.66 -10.49 -6.06
CA SER A 118 7.07 -10.86 -5.87
C SER A 118 7.56 -10.62 -4.44
N SER A 119 8.57 -11.37 -4.03
CA SER A 119 9.23 -11.22 -2.72
C SER A 119 9.80 -9.82 -2.51
N ASP A 120 10.39 -9.22 -3.55
CA ASP A 120 10.98 -7.88 -3.46
C ASP A 120 9.90 -6.82 -3.25
N ALA A 121 8.78 -6.92 -3.97
CA ALA A 121 7.65 -5.99 -3.81
C ALA A 121 7.02 -6.12 -2.41
N LEU A 122 6.85 -7.36 -1.92
CA LEU A 122 6.33 -7.63 -0.58
C LEU A 122 7.23 -7.04 0.51
N LYS A 123 8.55 -7.22 0.37
CA LYS A 123 9.54 -6.67 1.31
C LYS A 123 9.52 -5.14 1.28
N ALA A 124 9.48 -4.53 0.10
CA ALA A 124 9.37 -3.08 -0.02
C ALA A 124 8.07 -2.55 0.62
N GLY A 125 6.95 -3.26 0.46
CA GLY A 125 5.70 -2.95 1.15
C GLY A 125 5.81 -3.01 2.67
N TYR A 126 6.45 -4.05 3.19
CA TYR A 126 6.70 -4.18 4.62
C TYR A 126 7.62 -3.06 5.14
N ASP A 127 8.68 -2.72 4.41
CA ASP A 127 9.61 -1.66 4.79
C ASP A 127 8.90 -0.29 4.87
N ARG A 128 7.97 0.02 3.95
CA ARG A 128 7.12 1.21 4.02
C ARG A 128 6.22 1.22 5.25
N ALA A 129 5.53 0.11 5.52
CA ALA A 129 4.67 -0.01 6.70
C ALA A 129 5.49 0.11 8.00
N TRP A 130 6.68 -0.49 8.05
CA TRP A 130 7.59 -0.41 9.18
C TRP A 130 8.05 1.03 9.42
N LYS A 131 8.48 1.76 8.37
CA LYS A 131 8.86 3.18 8.45
C LYS A 131 7.76 4.02 9.07
N ALA A 132 6.54 3.89 8.56
CA ALA A 132 5.38 4.64 9.04
C ALA A 132 5.10 4.37 10.53
N GLN A 133 5.19 3.10 10.97
CA GLN A 133 5.05 2.72 12.38
C GLN A 133 6.14 3.31 13.28
N HIS A 134 7.33 3.59 12.73
CA HIS A 134 8.46 4.16 13.46
C HIS A 134 8.58 5.69 13.30
N GLY A 135 7.53 6.34 12.78
CA GLY A 135 7.50 7.80 12.63
C GLY A 135 8.38 8.32 11.50
N ILE A 136 8.81 7.45 10.58
CA ILE A 136 9.62 7.82 9.42
C ILE A 136 8.66 8.03 8.24
N THR A 137 8.60 9.27 7.76
CA THR A 137 7.76 9.63 6.61
C THR A 137 8.28 8.96 5.33
N LEU A 138 7.34 8.47 4.51
CA LEU A 138 7.65 7.90 3.20
C LEU A 138 8.24 8.98 2.27
N THR A 139 9.14 8.58 1.37
CA THR A 139 9.50 9.44 0.23
C THR A 139 8.36 9.49 -0.79
N GLU A 140 8.43 10.40 -1.74
CA GLU A 140 7.44 10.50 -2.83
C GLU A 140 7.37 9.20 -3.64
N GLU A 141 8.52 8.58 -3.94
CA GLU A 141 8.58 7.32 -4.67
C GLU A 141 7.97 6.17 -3.88
N GLU A 142 8.19 6.14 -2.55
CA GLU A 142 7.59 5.14 -1.66
C GLU A 142 6.08 5.33 -1.54
N PHE A 143 5.62 6.57 -1.44
CA PHE A 143 4.22 6.93 -1.43
C PHE A 143 3.54 6.49 -2.74
N ALA A 144 4.12 6.84 -3.89
CA ALA A 144 3.61 6.45 -5.19
C ALA A 144 3.58 4.92 -5.34
N ALA A 145 4.63 4.21 -4.93
CA ALA A 145 4.67 2.75 -4.97
C ALA A 145 3.57 2.10 -4.12
N GLU A 146 3.24 2.67 -2.96
CA GLU A 146 2.13 2.19 -2.13
C GLU A 146 0.75 2.48 -2.75
N VAL A 147 0.55 3.66 -3.36
CA VAL A 147 -0.68 3.96 -4.11
C VAL A 147 -0.86 2.97 -5.26
N MET A 148 0.24 2.64 -5.95
CA MET A 148 0.28 1.74 -7.09
C MET A 148 -0.01 0.29 -6.75
N SER A 149 0.40 -0.20 -5.57
CA SER A 149 0.15 -1.59 -5.16
C SER A 149 -1.35 -1.88 -4.97
N ARG A 150 -2.18 -0.83 -4.87
CA ARG A 150 -3.59 -0.88 -4.53
C ARG A 150 -4.54 -0.65 -5.71
N GLY A 151 -4.03 -0.46 -6.92
CA GLY A 151 -4.90 -0.31 -8.08
C GLY A 151 -4.21 0.21 -9.33
N LYS A 152 -5.00 0.83 -10.19
CA LYS A 152 -4.55 1.33 -11.49
C LYS A 152 -3.56 2.48 -11.33
N LEU A 153 -2.68 2.58 -12.33
CA LEU A 153 -1.73 3.69 -12.49
C LEU A 153 -2.44 5.03 -12.38
N VAL A 154 -2.00 5.83 -11.41
CA VAL A 154 -2.46 7.19 -11.15
C VAL A 154 -1.26 8.03 -10.74
N ASP A 155 -1.25 9.29 -11.17
CA ASP A 155 -0.27 10.25 -10.69
C ASP A 155 -0.62 10.67 -9.26
N ALA A 156 0.28 10.36 -8.32
CA ALA A 156 0.10 10.61 -6.90
C ALA A 156 0.91 11.82 -6.39
N SER A 157 1.66 12.50 -7.25
CA SER A 157 2.56 13.61 -6.89
C SER A 157 1.81 14.74 -6.18
N GLY A 158 0.72 15.24 -6.79
CA GLY A 158 -0.10 16.30 -6.19
C GLY A 158 -0.72 15.91 -4.85
N LEU A 159 -1.09 14.64 -4.66
CA LEU A 159 -1.57 14.14 -3.37
C LEU A 159 -0.45 14.14 -2.33
N TYR A 160 0.73 13.65 -2.69
CA TYR A 160 1.89 13.62 -1.80
C TYR A 160 2.26 15.03 -1.35
N GLU A 161 2.32 16.00 -2.26
CA GLU A 161 2.57 17.41 -1.93
C GLU A 161 1.54 17.94 -0.91
N ALA A 162 0.25 17.79 -1.20
CA ALA A 162 -0.83 18.26 -0.32
C ALA A 162 -0.76 17.62 1.08
N VAL A 163 -0.47 16.32 1.16
CA VAL A 163 -0.32 15.62 2.44
C VAL A 163 0.91 16.10 3.19
N MET A 164 2.04 16.30 2.50
CA MET A 164 3.29 16.74 3.10
C MET A 164 3.21 18.18 3.62
N GLU A 165 2.41 19.06 3.01
CA GLU A 165 2.12 20.38 3.57
C GLU A 165 1.54 20.27 4.99
N HIS A 166 0.62 19.34 5.23
CA HIS A 166 0.04 19.12 6.55
C HIS A 166 0.97 18.42 7.53
N VAL A 167 1.87 17.55 7.05
CA VAL A 167 2.95 16.98 7.87
C VAL A 167 3.91 18.08 8.34
N ASN A 168 4.35 18.94 7.42
CA ASN A 168 5.24 20.07 7.73
C ASN A 168 4.57 21.07 8.69
N ALA A 169 3.24 21.21 8.62
CA ALA A 169 2.45 22.01 9.55
C ALA A 169 2.15 21.31 10.89
N GLY A 170 2.60 20.07 11.10
CA GLY A 170 2.37 19.29 12.33
C GLY A 170 0.93 18.81 12.51
N ARG A 171 0.14 18.74 11.44
CA ARG A 171 -1.26 18.32 11.44
C ARG A 171 -1.44 16.83 11.12
N LEU A 172 -0.49 16.25 10.38
CA LEU A 172 -0.43 14.84 10.04
C LEU A 172 0.90 14.24 10.50
N THR A 173 0.87 12.93 10.76
CA THR A 173 2.02 12.11 11.13
C THR A 173 2.52 11.28 9.94
N ALA A 174 3.70 10.68 10.07
CA ALA A 174 4.19 9.70 9.10
C ALA A 174 3.22 8.51 8.90
N GLY A 175 2.54 8.10 9.97
CA GLY A 175 1.51 7.07 9.91
C GLY A 175 0.31 7.49 9.05
N ASP A 176 -0.06 8.76 9.08
CA ASP A 176 -1.13 9.29 8.24
C ASP A 176 -0.72 9.34 6.77
N VAL A 177 0.53 9.72 6.46
CA VAL A 177 1.06 9.67 5.08
C VAL A 177 0.91 8.28 4.48
N MET A 178 1.27 7.24 5.24
CA MET A 178 1.08 5.85 4.81
C MET A 178 -0.41 5.53 4.57
N GLN A 179 -1.31 5.99 5.44
CA GLN A 179 -2.76 5.75 5.26
C GLN A 179 -3.32 6.42 4.01
N TYR A 180 -2.92 7.66 3.70
CA TYR A 180 -3.32 8.34 2.46
C TYR A 180 -2.89 7.55 1.22
N ALA A 181 -1.66 7.02 1.21
CA ALA A 181 -1.19 6.19 0.12
C ALA A 181 -1.95 4.86 0.03
N HIS A 182 -2.03 4.16 1.16
CA HIS A 182 -2.56 2.80 1.28
C HIS A 182 -4.05 2.69 0.95
N TYR A 183 -4.85 3.65 1.42
CA TYR A 183 -6.28 3.69 1.14
C TYR A 183 -6.63 4.57 -0.06
N ARG A 184 -5.61 5.19 -0.69
CA ARG A 184 -5.75 6.06 -1.85
C ARG A 184 -6.70 7.23 -1.60
N TRP A 185 -6.72 7.74 -0.37
CA TRP A 185 -7.57 8.86 0.02
C TRP A 185 -7.21 10.11 -0.78
N CYS A 186 -8.22 10.79 -1.33
CA CYS A 186 -8.04 12.03 -2.10
C CYS A 186 -7.14 11.90 -3.35
N VAL A 187 -6.82 10.68 -3.82
CA VAL A 187 -5.86 10.50 -4.93
C VAL A 187 -6.32 11.15 -6.24
N ASN A 188 -7.63 11.22 -6.47
CA ASN A 188 -8.19 11.87 -7.66
C ASN A 188 -8.49 13.36 -7.44
N ARG A 189 -8.40 13.84 -6.20
CA ARG A 189 -8.77 15.19 -5.76
C ARG A 189 -7.81 15.68 -4.66
N PRO A 190 -6.51 15.92 -4.96
CA PRO A 190 -5.56 16.38 -3.94
C PRO A 190 -5.98 17.66 -3.21
N GLU A 191 -6.72 18.54 -3.90
CA GLU A 191 -7.28 19.77 -3.33
C GLU A 191 -8.28 19.52 -2.20
N ALA A 192 -8.83 18.30 -2.11
CA ALA A 192 -9.71 17.90 -1.04
C ALA A 192 -8.96 17.72 0.29
N VAL A 193 -7.63 17.62 0.31
CA VAL A 193 -6.84 17.49 1.56
C VAL A 193 -6.79 18.81 2.31
N ILE A 194 -7.90 19.15 2.95
CA ILE A 194 -8.09 20.36 3.77
C ILE A 194 -8.11 20.01 5.25
N ALA A 195 -7.80 20.97 6.12
CA ALA A 195 -7.72 20.76 7.56
C ALA A 195 -8.48 21.82 8.36
N TYR A 196 -9.10 21.39 9.46
CA TYR A 196 -9.70 22.27 10.46
C TYR A 196 -9.15 21.97 11.86
N GLN A 197 -8.94 23.02 12.65
CA GLN A 197 -8.50 22.87 14.04
C GLN A 197 -9.69 22.48 14.91
N VAL A 198 -9.59 21.32 15.57
CA VAL A 198 -10.65 20.74 16.42
C VAL A 198 -10.25 20.67 17.89
N GLY A 199 -9.14 21.31 18.24
CA GLY A 199 -8.64 21.45 19.61
C GLY A 199 -7.34 22.26 19.63
N ARG A 200 -6.84 22.59 20.83
CA ARG A 200 -5.67 23.46 21.03
C ARG A 200 -4.46 23.11 20.15
N GLU A 201 -4.20 21.82 19.97
CA GLU A 201 -3.12 21.28 19.11
C GLU A 201 -3.62 20.07 18.30
N LYS A 202 -4.94 19.99 18.05
CA LYS A 202 -5.57 18.88 17.35
C LYS A 202 -6.17 19.36 16.05
N TRP A 203 -5.83 18.68 14.96
CA TRP A 203 -6.33 18.96 13.62
C TRP A 203 -7.08 17.76 13.08
N ALA A 204 -8.10 18.03 12.29
CA ALA A 204 -8.82 17.05 11.50
C ALA A 204 -8.55 17.36 10.03
N VAL A 205 -7.98 16.40 9.30
CA VAL A 205 -7.65 16.53 7.88
C VAL A 205 -8.56 15.61 7.06
N ASN A 206 -9.03 16.10 5.92
CA ASN A 206 -9.97 15.39 5.06
C ASN A 206 -9.30 14.24 4.31
N ASN A 207 -9.97 13.09 4.31
CA ASN A 207 -9.58 11.87 3.62
C ASN A 207 -10.69 11.35 2.67
N CYS A 208 -11.67 12.19 2.34
CA CYS A 208 -12.78 11.93 1.43
C CYS A 208 -12.62 12.73 0.14
N SER A 209 -12.97 12.15 -1.00
CA SER A 209 -12.78 12.79 -2.31
C SER A 209 -14.06 13.14 -3.06
N GLU A 210 -15.17 12.46 -2.76
CA GLU A 210 -16.43 12.73 -3.44
C GLU A 210 -17.11 13.96 -2.85
N GLU A 211 -17.43 14.93 -3.70
CA GLU A 211 -18.17 16.12 -3.32
C GLU A 211 -19.67 15.84 -3.31
N ILE A 212 -20.38 16.43 -2.35
CA ILE A 212 -21.84 16.43 -2.33
C ILE A 212 -22.39 17.86 -2.40
N THR A 213 -23.68 18.00 -2.67
CA THR A 213 -24.32 19.32 -2.66
C THR A 213 -24.46 19.85 -1.24
N GLU A 214 -24.55 21.17 -1.09
CA GLU A 214 -24.81 21.78 0.22
C GLU A 214 -26.14 21.31 0.83
N GLU A 215 -27.16 21.07 -0.01
CA GLU A 215 -28.45 20.56 0.44
C GLU A 215 -28.33 19.13 0.98
N ALA A 216 -27.62 18.24 0.28
CA ALA A 216 -27.39 16.87 0.73
C ALA A 216 -26.57 16.86 2.03
N ALA A 217 -25.50 17.65 2.09
CA ALA A 217 -24.66 17.78 3.29
C ALA A 217 -25.45 18.29 4.50
N ARG A 218 -26.38 19.23 4.28
CA ARG A 218 -27.27 19.74 5.31
C ARG A 218 -28.23 18.68 5.82
N ILE A 219 -28.82 17.88 4.93
CA ILE A 219 -29.69 16.77 5.31
C ILE A 219 -28.91 15.80 6.18
N GLU A 220 -27.72 15.38 5.73
CA GLU A 220 -26.86 14.43 6.43
C GLU A 220 -26.56 14.87 7.87
N VAL A 221 -26.04 16.09 8.06
CA VAL A 221 -25.68 16.56 9.42
C VAL A 221 -26.91 16.73 10.32
N CYS A 222 -28.09 17.00 9.75
CA CYS A 222 -29.32 17.15 10.52
C CYS A 222 -29.90 15.80 10.93
N GLU A 223 -29.87 14.81 10.04
CA GLU A 223 -30.36 13.46 10.32
C GLU A 223 -29.48 12.75 11.35
N GLU A 224 -28.16 12.87 11.22
CA GLU A 224 -27.22 12.14 12.09
C GLU A 224 -27.15 12.74 13.51
N PHE A 225 -27.14 14.07 13.63
CA PHE A 225 -26.89 14.76 14.92
C PHE A 225 -28.08 15.57 15.44
N GLY A 226 -29.21 15.59 14.75
CA GLY A 226 -30.44 16.26 15.19
C GLY A 226 -30.38 17.79 15.15
N PHE A 227 -29.55 18.37 14.27
CA PHE A 227 -29.52 19.83 14.10
C PHE A 227 -30.78 20.36 13.41
N GLU A 228 -31.19 21.57 13.78
CA GLU A 228 -32.26 22.27 13.09
C GLU A 228 -31.77 22.77 11.72
N ALA A 229 -32.28 22.19 10.63
CA ALA A 229 -31.82 22.46 9.26
C ALA A 229 -31.83 23.95 8.86
N SER A 230 -32.76 24.73 9.42
CA SER A 230 -32.88 26.18 9.20
C SER A 230 -31.68 26.98 9.75
N ARG A 231 -30.94 26.41 10.70
CA ARG A 231 -29.81 27.04 11.40
C ARG A 231 -28.45 26.53 10.95
N VAL A 232 -28.43 25.44 10.19
CA VAL A 232 -27.21 24.89 9.60
C VAL A 232 -26.79 25.75 8.41
N LYS A 233 -25.51 26.03 8.25
CA LYS A 233 -24.93 26.63 7.06
C LYS A 233 -23.67 25.87 6.71
N ILE A 234 -23.67 25.18 5.56
CA ILE A 234 -22.48 24.50 5.06
C ILE A 234 -21.41 25.54 4.71
N ILE A 235 -20.15 25.22 4.99
CA ILE A 235 -19.00 26.10 4.79
C ILE A 235 -17.98 25.35 3.93
N GLY A 236 -17.63 25.93 2.77
CA GLY A 236 -16.74 25.28 1.81
C GLY A 236 -17.38 24.08 1.12
N THR A 237 -16.56 23.28 0.47
CA THR A 237 -16.99 22.06 -0.24
C THR A 237 -17.21 20.92 0.77
N PRO A 238 -18.43 20.35 0.87
CA PRO A 238 -18.67 19.16 1.69
C PRO A 238 -18.27 17.89 0.94
N TYR A 239 -17.59 16.98 1.64
CA TYR A 239 -17.17 15.69 1.08
C TYR A 239 -17.88 14.53 1.78
N TYR A 240 -18.28 13.52 1.00
CA TYR A 240 -18.99 12.34 1.48
C TYR A 240 -18.79 11.17 0.51
N ASP A 241 -18.00 10.17 0.91
CA ASP A 241 -17.90 8.90 0.19
C ASP A 241 -18.89 7.86 0.78
N ALA A 242 -19.16 7.90 2.10
CA ALA A 242 -20.09 7.02 2.80
C ALA A 242 -20.50 7.59 4.19
N THR A 243 -21.43 6.92 4.89
CA THR A 243 -21.92 7.32 6.22
C THR A 243 -20.80 7.42 7.26
N ASP A 244 -19.80 6.56 7.18
CA ASP A 244 -18.60 6.56 8.03
C ASP A 244 -17.39 7.26 7.37
N TRP A 245 -17.58 7.83 6.17
CA TRP A 245 -16.55 8.48 5.37
C TRP A 245 -17.04 9.82 4.83
N ASN A 246 -16.90 10.85 5.66
CA ASN A 246 -17.37 12.20 5.37
C ASN A 246 -16.47 13.26 5.98
N PHE A 247 -16.55 14.46 5.42
CA PHE A 247 -15.88 15.65 5.90
C PHE A 247 -16.69 16.90 5.54
N ILE A 248 -17.54 17.33 6.47
CA ILE A 248 -18.53 18.40 6.25
C ILE A 248 -18.36 19.47 7.32
N ARG A 249 -17.85 20.64 6.90
CA ARG A 249 -17.76 21.83 7.76
C ARG A 249 -19.06 22.62 7.69
N PHE A 250 -19.62 22.98 8.85
CA PHE A 250 -20.85 23.76 8.91
C PHE A 250 -20.93 24.63 10.17
N ASN A 251 -21.63 25.76 10.06
CA ASN A 251 -21.97 26.58 11.22
C ASN A 251 -23.41 26.29 11.64
N CYS A 252 -23.65 26.20 12.95
CA CYS A 252 -24.98 26.07 13.51
C CYS A 252 -25.12 26.96 14.74
N SER A 253 -26.10 27.87 14.70
CA SER A 253 -26.44 28.78 15.82
C SER A 253 -25.24 29.53 16.41
N GLY A 254 -24.35 30.05 15.53
CA GLY A 254 -23.17 30.82 15.93
C GLY A 254 -21.98 29.97 16.39
N ARG A 255 -22.04 28.64 16.27
CA ARG A 255 -20.92 27.73 16.55
C ARG A 255 -20.45 27.05 15.27
N ALA A 256 -19.16 26.77 15.27
CA ALA A 256 -18.41 26.14 14.22
C ALA A 256 -18.29 24.63 14.48
N TRP A 257 -18.76 23.79 13.55
CA TRP A 257 -18.74 22.33 13.64
C TRP A 257 -18.12 21.68 12.40
N LEU A 258 -17.53 20.51 12.59
CA LEU A 258 -17.05 19.62 11.54
C LEU A 258 -17.63 18.23 11.81
N MET A 259 -18.36 17.68 10.85
CA MET A 259 -18.64 16.26 10.79
C MET A 259 -17.47 15.59 10.06
N LYS A 260 -16.84 14.59 10.69
CA LYS A 260 -15.78 13.79 10.08
C LYS A 260 -15.92 12.33 10.47
N ASN A 261 -15.95 11.45 9.47
CA ASN A 261 -16.03 10.00 9.63
C ASN A 261 -17.13 9.56 10.61
N GLY A 262 -18.32 10.18 10.52
CA GLY A 262 -19.46 9.88 11.39
C GLY A 262 -19.37 10.48 12.80
N GLU A 263 -18.31 11.22 13.13
CA GLU A 263 -18.19 11.95 14.39
C GLU A 263 -18.35 13.46 14.20
N ILE A 264 -18.67 14.18 15.27
CA ILE A 264 -18.78 15.64 15.27
C ILE A 264 -17.76 16.31 16.18
N TYR A 265 -17.15 17.37 15.65
CA TYR A 265 -16.11 18.14 16.30
C TYR A 265 -16.50 19.61 16.32
N GLN A 266 -16.22 20.29 17.44
CA GLN A 266 -16.24 21.75 17.44
C GLN A 266 -14.96 22.26 16.77
N VAL A 267 -15.11 23.20 15.85
CA VAL A 267 -13.98 23.84 15.16
C VAL A 267 -13.61 25.14 15.87
N TYR A 268 -12.31 25.36 16.01
CA TYR A 268 -11.73 26.55 16.60
C TYR A 268 -11.18 27.42 15.47
N GLU A 269 -11.61 28.68 15.45
CA GLU A 269 -11.18 29.72 14.50
C GLU A 269 -10.35 30.78 15.22
#